data_AF-A0A534S0R8-F1
#
_entry.id   AF-A0A534S0R8-F1
#
_cell.length_a   1.000
_cell.length_b   1.000
_cell.length_c   1.000
_cell.angle_alpha   90.00
_cell.angle_beta   90.00
_cell.angle_gamma   90.00
#
_symmetry.space_group_name_H-M   'P 1'
#
loop_
_entity.id
_entity.type
_entity.pdbx_description
1 polymer ?
#
loop_
_entity_poly.entity_id
_entity_poly.type
_entity_poly.pdbx_seq_one_letter_code
_entity_poly.pdbx_strand_id
1 'polypeptide(L)' 'MKATAIALLIVSVYWIEQGVAALRQDATKGALLLVPGLLLLPLAKYLWDKNLGGRPAKRDTRLNKE' A
#
# COMPACT_ATOMS: atom_id res chain seq x y z
N MET A 1 12.43 10.30 1.60
CA MET A 1 11.76 8.98 1.65
C MET A 1 10.30 9.03 2.11
N LYS A 2 9.91 9.86 3.09
CA LYS A 2 8.48 10.13 3.38
C LYS A 2 7.70 10.67 2.17
N ALA A 3 8.30 11.63 1.45
CA ALA A 3 7.74 12.16 0.21
C ALA A 3 7.47 11.07 -0.86
N THR A 4 8.33 10.05 -0.92
CA THR A 4 8.18 8.92 -1.85
C THR A 4 6.97 8.05 -1.50
N ALA A 5 6.76 7.75 -0.21
CA ALA A 5 5.59 7.00 0.23
C ALA A 5 4.29 7.78 0.02
N ILE A 6 4.31 9.10 0.25
CA ILE A 6 3.17 9.99 -0.01
C ILE A 6 2.87 10.06 -1.51
N ALA A 7 3.90 10.20 -2.36
CA ALA A 7 3.73 10.19 -3.81
C ALA A 7 3.15 8.86 -4.31
N LEU A 8 3.59 7.73 -3.77
CA LEU A 8 3.04 6.41 -4.10
C LEU A 8 1.57 6.27 -3.68
N LEU A 9 1.18 6.84 -2.53
CA LEU A 9 -0.22 6.87 -2.10
C LEU A 9 -1.08 7.71 -3.04
N ILE A 10 -0.62 8.90 -3.42
CA ILE A 10 -1.34 9.79 -4.36
C ILE A 10 -1.52 9.09 -5.71
N VAL A 11 -0.46 8.47 -6.23
CA VAL A 11 -0.52 7.71 -7.49
C VAL A 11 -1.46 6.52 -7.36
N SER A 12 -1.41 5.77 -6.26
CA SER A 12 -2.31 4.65 -6.01
C SER A 12 -3.79 5.08 -6.02
N VAL A 13 -4.13 6.15 -5.30
CA VAL A 13 -5.49 6.70 -5.28
C VAL A 13 -5.94 7.15 -6.67
N TYR A 14 -5.06 7.82 -7.43
CA TYR A 14 -5.36 8.25 -8.79
C TYR A 14 -5.72 7.07 -9.71
N TRP A 15 -4.95 5.97 -9.66
CA TRP A 15 -5.25 4.77 -10.45
C TRP A 15 -6.53 4.07 -10.01
N ILE A 16 -6.85 4.09 -8.70
CA ILE A 16 -8.10 3.53 -8.20
C ILE A 16 -9.30 4.33 -8.72
N GLU A 17 -9.26 5.66 -8.63
CA GLU A 17 -10.33 6.55 -9.14
C GLU A 17 -10.54 6.35 -10.65
N GLN A 18 -9.45 6.32 -11.43
CA GLN A 18 -9.49 6.02 -12.87
C GLN A 18 -10.08 4.65 -13.16
N GLY A 19 -9.69 3.63 -12.39
CA GLY A 19 -10.20 2.28 -12.53
C GLY A 19 -11.68 2.15 -12.17
N VAL A 20 -12.14 2.83 -11.12
CA VAL A 20 -13.57 2.89 -10.73
C VAL A 20 -14.40 3.61 -11.80
N ALA A 21 -13.90 4.72 -12.34
CA ALA A 21 -14.56 5.43 -13.43
C ALA A 21 -14.67 4.57 -14.70
N ALA A 22 -13.58 3.89 -15.07
CA ALA A 22 -13.55 2.98 -16.21
C ALA A 22 -14.40 1.72 -15.98
N LEU A 23 -14.55 1.24 -14.75
CA LEU A 23 -15.40 0.09 -14.40
C LEU A 23 -16.87 0.32 -14.78
N ARG A 24 -17.32 1.59 -14.75
CA ARG A 24 -18.68 1.98 -15.15
C ARG A 24 -18.91 1.90 -16.66
N GLN A 25 -17.85 1.90 -17.46
CA GLN A 25 -17.91 1.88 -18.92
C GLN A 25 -17.53 0.52 -19.49
N ASP A 26 -16.50 -0.11 -18.93
CA ASP A 26 -15.94 -1.39 -19.39
C ASP A 26 -15.22 -2.06 -18.21
N ALA A 27 -15.88 -3.08 -17.63
CA ALA A 27 -15.42 -3.74 -16.41
C ALA A 27 -14.00 -4.34 -16.56
N THR A 28 -13.63 -4.78 -17.77
CA THR A 28 -12.31 -5.38 -18.03
C THR A 28 -11.22 -4.32 -17.99
N LYS A 29 -11.47 -3.16 -18.61
CA LYS A 29 -10.53 -2.03 -18.59
C LYS A 29 -10.44 -1.39 -17.21
N GLY A 30 -11.56 -1.25 -16.52
CA GLY A 30 -11.58 -0.75 -15.15
C GLY A 30 -10.82 -1.65 -14.17
N ALA A 31 -10.99 -2.98 -14.28
CA ALA A 31 -10.24 -3.94 -13.47
C ALA A 31 -8.73 -3.84 -13.73
N LEU A 32 -8.32 -3.69 -15.00
CA LEU A 32 -6.90 -3.54 -15.37
C LEU A 32 -6.26 -2.29 -14.74
N LEU A 33 -7.01 -1.20 -14.65
CA LEU A 33 -6.56 0.07 -14.05
C LEU A 33 -6.53 0.02 -12.51
N LEU A 34 -7.32 -0.86 -11.89
CA LEU A 34 -7.29 -1.08 -10.45
C LEU A 34 -6.06 -1.86 -9.98
N VAL A 35 -5.52 -2.76 -10.82
CA VAL A 35 -4.33 -3.56 -10.51
C VAL A 35 -3.13 -2.71 -10.03
N PRO A 36 -2.68 -1.67 -10.76
CA PRO A 36 -1.55 -0.85 -10.29
C PRO A 36 -1.86 -0.11 -8.99
N GLY A 37 -3.08 0.41 -8.82
CA GLY A 37 -3.50 1.06 -7.57
C GLY A 37 -3.42 0.12 -6.37
N LEU A 38 -3.95 -1.09 -6.52
CA LEU A 38 -3.92 -2.16 -5.50
C LEU A 38 -2.50 -2.67 -5.23
N LEU A 39 -1.64 -2.74 -6.24
CA LEU A 39 -0.26 -3.20 -6.10
C LEU A 39 0.61 -2.16 -5.37
N LEU A 40 0.34 -0.87 -5.57
CA LEU A 40 1.08 0.23 -4.98
C LEU A 40 0.77 0.43 -3.49
N LEU A 41 -0.42 0.06 -3.01
CA LEU A 41 -0.82 0.14 -1.60
C LEU A 41 0.09 -0.65 -0.64
N PRO A 42 0.32 -1.97 -0.83
CA PRO A 42 1.20 -2.75 0.04
C PRO A 42 2.66 -2.29 -0.08
N LEU A 43 3.09 -1.81 -1.25
CA LEU A 43 4.43 -1.26 -1.44
C LEU A 43 4.62 0.06 -0.69
N ALA A 44 3.65 0.97 -0.77
CA ALA A 44 3.64 2.22 -0.01
C ALA A 44 3.62 1.94 1.50
N LYS A 45 2.81 0.98 1.96
CA LYS A 45 2.79 0.52 3.36
C LYS A 45 4.14 -0.05 3.79
N TYR A 46 4.74 -0.92 2.97
CA TYR A 46 6.06 -1.50 3.26
C TYR A 46 7.14 -0.42 3.36
N LEU A 47 7.17 0.52 2.43
CA LEU A 47 8.12 1.64 2.45
C LEU A 47 7.86 2.59 3.62
N TRP A 48 6.61 2.81 4.00
CA TRP A 48 6.24 3.61 5.17
C TRP A 48 6.72 2.95 6.46
N ASP A 49 6.42 1.66 6.65
CA ASP A 49 6.80 0.86 7.83
C ASP A 49 8.32 0.81 8.00
N LYS A 50 9.04 0.50 6.90
CA LYS A 50 10.50 0.43 6.89
C LYS A 50 11.19 1.77 7.15
N ASN A 51 10.55 2.91 6.81
CA ASN A 51 11.13 4.24 6.97
C ASN A 51 10.68 5.00 8.23
N LEU A 52 9.59 4.61 8.89
CA LEU A 52 9.08 5.27 10.10
C LEU A 52 9.24 4.45 11.38
N GLY A 53 9.48 3.15 11.27
CA GLY A 53 9.41 2.24 12.41
C GLY A 53 10.35 1.06 12.28
N GLY A 54 11.65 1.32 12.21
CA GLY A 54 12.66 0.35 12.61
C GLY A 54 12.58 0.03 14.10
N ARG A 55 11.47 -0.59 14.54
CA ARG A 55 11.44 -1.45 15.71
C ARG A 55 10.52 -2.60 15.32
N PRO A 56 11.04 -3.74 14.83
CA PRO A 56 10.24 -4.95 14.87
C PRO A 56 9.77 -5.06 16.31
N ALA A 57 8.46 -5.17 16.52
CA ALA A 57 7.91 -5.57 17.78
C ALA A 57 8.43 -6.98 18.05
N LYS A 58 9.65 -7.09 18.56
CA LYS A 58 10.20 -8.28 19.16
C LYS A 58 9.37 -8.47 20.42
N ARG A 59 8.17 -9.06 20.26
CA ARG A 59 7.49 -9.77 21.34
C ARG A 59 8.35 -11.00 21.63
N ASP A 60 9.54 -10.76 22.20
CA ASP A 60 10.18 -11.79 22.98
C ASP A 60 9.48 -11.77 24.32
N THR A 61 8.39 -12.53 24.34
CA THR A 61 7.81 -13.12 25.53
C THR A 61 8.93 -13.89 26.23
N ARG A 62 9.78 -13.23 27.04
CA ARG A 62 10.54 -13.90 28.09
C ARG A 62 9.54 -14.27 29.17
N LEU A 63 8.77 -15.32 28.86
CA LEU A 63 8.08 -16.14 29.83
C LEU A 63 9.16 -16.71 30.75
N ASN A 64 9.15 -16.15 31.95
CA ASN A 64 9.58 -16.74 33.21
C ASN A 64 9.83 -18.26 33.14
N LYS A 65 11.11 -18.61 33.10
CA LYS A 65 11.74 -19.88 33.47
C LYS A 65 13.17 -19.44 33.83
N GLU A 66 13.68 -19.54 35.04
CA GLU A 66 13.41 -20.33 36.25
C GLU A 66 13.84 -19.51 37.47
#